data_AF-A0A452IRI5-F1
#
_entry.id   AF-A0A452IRI5-F1
#
_cell.length_a   1.000
_cell.length_b   1.000
_cell.length_c   1.000
_cell.angle_alpha   90.00
_cell.angle_beta   90.00
_cell.angle_gamma   90.00
#
_symmetry.space_group_name_H-M   'P 1'
#
loop_
_entity.id
_entity.type
_entity.pdbx_description
1 polymer ?
#
loop_
_entity_poly.entity_id
_entity_poly.type
_entity_poly.pdbx_seq_one_letter_code
_entity_poly.pdbx_strand_id
1 'polypeptide(L)'
;MIHSEKRGESPRPFVLKCTALSCFVGSCLSHVLTLVLQELSLFCKRDVNGVGVLYDLLRSPWLQALLKVKPSLSARPFPLSHHQVVELLRGVPQSTEIRELRRLLRNPNLKALLSAHDTVAQKDFEPVLPPLPDNIPENEEAMRIVCLVKNKQPLGATIKRHEITGDIVVARVIHGGLADRSGLLYAGDKLVEVNGVPVEGLEPEQVIHILSLSQGTIMFKLIPVSDRPVSNQTTLYVRAMADYWPLQDPAIPCADAGLPFKKGEILQIVDQNDVLWWQARQVSDLSACAGLIPSNHLLKRKQREFWWSQPFQPHVCLKSTICECKILKLPGRDDMQIDEKCVETVITCTHCLAFNVSYFLPFPAGFRRSMRLCRRKSQNSQQPCYARCPSSCYSTAAAPYEEVVRYQRHPTDRNRLIVLVGPSGVGVNELRRRLIGMNPHHFQSAVPHTTRAQKSYEENGREYHYVSKETFENMVYSHRMLEHGEYKGHLYGTSVDAVRTVLDEGKICIVDLEPQGIQMARTHELKPYIIFIKPPSMSCMKQSRKNARIITDYYVNMKFKEEDLQEMEDRAKKMEVQFGQFFDQVIVNDNLQEACVQLLSAVHQAQDEPQWVPATWICSATQP
;
A
#
# COMPACT_ATOMS: atom_id res chain seq x y z
N MET A 1 11.22 26.65 -45.67
CA MET A 1 11.97 26.05 -46.80
C MET A 1 11.44 24.65 -47.00
N ILE A 2 10.70 24.49 -48.09
CA ILE A 2 10.12 23.23 -48.57
C ILE A 2 11.22 22.53 -49.37
N HIS A 3 11.50 21.25 -49.12
CA HIS A 3 12.32 20.46 -50.03
C HIS A 3 11.58 19.23 -50.54
N SER A 4 11.55 19.20 -51.87
CA SER A 4 10.90 18.30 -52.81
C SER A 4 11.68 16.99 -52.97
N GLU A 5 10.95 15.88 -53.01
CA GLU A 5 11.42 14.61 -53.57
C GLU A 5 11.52 14.70 -55.10
N LYS A 6 12.56 14.09 -55.67
CA LYS A 6 12.54 13.55 -57.05
C LYS A 6 13.51 12.38 -57.21
N ARG A 7 12.92 11.26 -57.65
CA ARG A 7 13.39 10.18 -58.55
C ARG A 7 14.76 9.52 -58.31
N GLY A 8 14.71 8.21 -58.10
CA GLY A 8 15.69 7.24 -58.59
C GLY A 8 14.96 6.00 -59.13
N GLU A 9 15.01 5.79 -60.44
CA GLU A 9 14.49 4.60 -61.14
C GLU A 9 15.43 3.39 -60.99
N SER A 10 14.80 2.21 -61.12
CA SER A 10 15.25 0.82 -60.98
C SER A 10 16.53 0.39 -61.69
N PRO A 11 17.07 -0.78 -61.29
CA PRO A 11 17.45 -1.81 -62.25
C PRO A 11 16.68 -3.13 -62.06
N ARG A 12 16.46 -3.77 -63.22
CA ARG A 12 15.67 -4.99 -63.49
C ARG A 12 16.21 -6.23 -62.75
N PRO A 13 15.36 -7.15 -62.27
CA PRO A 13 15.81 -8.49 -61.88
C PRO A 13 15.82 -9.45 -63.07
N PHE A 14 16.84 -10.30 -63.05
CA PHE A 14 17.12 -11.39 -63.96
C PHE A 14 15.94 -12.36 -64.12
N VAL A 15 15.65 -12.71 -65.37
CA VAL A 15 14.85 -13.89 -65.72
C VAL A 15 15.70 -15.13 -65.48
N LEU A 16 15.36 -15.93 -64.48
CA LEU A 16 15.77 -17.34 -64.40
C LEU A 16 14.51 -18.21 -64.35
N LYS A 17 14.45 -19.07 -65.36
CA LYS A 17 13.33 -19.91 -65.78
C LYS A 17 12.69 -20.70 -64.64
N CYS A 18 11.37 -20.59 -64.55
CA CYS A 18 10.47 -21.58 -63.98
C CYS A 18 10.75 -22.95 -64.60
N THR A 19 11.29 -23.91 -63.85
CA THR A 19 11.10 -25.36 -64.13
C THR A 19 11.50 -26.31 -62.99
N ALA A 20 11.91 -25.86 -61.80
CA ALA A 20 12.44 -26.78 -60.77
C ALA A 20 11.88 -26.62 -59.35
N LEU A 21 10.74 -25.95 -59.14
CA LEU A 21 10.16 -25.75 -57.79
C LEU A 21 8.87 -26.53 -57.52
N SER A 22 8.29 -27.24 -58.49
CA SER A 22 7.06 -28.02 -58.28
C SER A 22 7.30 -29.33 -57.52
N CYS A 23 8.54 -29.82 -57.43
CA CYS A 23 8.85 -31.10 -56.78
C CYS A 23 9.29 -30.97 -55.31
N PHE A 24 9.61 -29.77 -54.81
CA PHE A 24 10.03 -29.56 -53.41
C PHE A 24 8.89 -29.11 -52.47
N VAL A 25 7.80 -28.55 -53.00
CA VAL A 25 6.67 -28.08 -52.18
C VAL A 25 5.80 -29.23 -51.67
N GLY A 26 5.65 -30.31 -52.45
CA GLY A 26 4.81 -31.45 -52.10
C GLY A 26 5.32 -32.26 -50.90
N SER A 27 6.64 -32.40 -50.76
CA SER A 27 7.28 -33.13 -49.65
C SER A 27 7.31 -32.33 -48.34
N CYS A 28 7.45 -31.01 -48.40
CA CYS A 28 7.38 -30.15 -47.21
C CYS A 28 5.97 -30.05 -46.64
N LEU A 29 4.94 -29.91 -47.49
CA LEU A 29 3.55 -29.78 -47.04
C LEU A 29 3.02 -31.09 -46.46
N SER A 30 3.36 -32.25 -47.05
CA SER A 30 2.98 -33.55 -46.49
C SER A 30 3.66 -33.81 -45.15
N HIS A 31 4.93 -33.42 -44.99
CA HIS A 31 5.65 -33.56 -43.73
C HIS A 31 5.06 -32.68 -42.62
N VAL A 32 4.71 -31.42 -42.95
CA VAL A 32 4.05 -30.49 -42.01
C VAL A 32 2.65 -30.99 -41.65
N LEU A 33 1.86 -31.48 -42.62
CA LEU A 33 0.55 -32.06 -42.35
C LEU A 33 0.63 -33.33 -41.50
N THR A 34 1.67 -34.14 -41.68
CA THR A 34 1.91 -35.35 -40.88
C THR A 34 2.23 -34.98 -39.43
N LEU A 35 3.06 -33.95 -39.20
CA LEU A 35 3.38 -33.45 -37.87
C LEU A 35 2.14 -32.87 -37.16
N VAL A 36 1.34 -32.06 -37.88
CA VAL A 36 0.08 -31.52 -37.35
C VAL A 36 -0.93 -32.63 -37.02
N LEU A 37 -1.01 -33.67 -37.85
CA LEU A 37 -1.87 -34.82 -37.60
C LEU A 37 -1.44 -35.64 -36.39
N GLN A 38 -0.13 -35.81 -36.21
CA GLN A 38 0.44 -36.52 -35.08
C GLN A 38 0.17 -35.77 -33.77
N GLU A 39 0.29 -34.44 -33.78
CA GLU A 39 0.01 -33.56 -32.64
C GLU A 39 -1.49 -33.53 -32.29
N LEU A 40 -2.38 -33.40 -33.28
CA LEU A 40 -3.83 -33.48 -33.08
C LEU A 40 -4.27 -34.86 -32.55
N SER A 41 -3.61 -35.95 -32.97
CA SER A 41 -3.91 -37.30 -32.46
C SER A 41 -3.53 -37.48 -30.99
N LEU A 42 -2.50 -36.77 -30.52
CA LEU A 42 -2.07 -36.75 -29.13
C LEU A 42 -3.03 -35.91 -28.26
N PHE A 43 -3.59 -34.83 -28.81
CA PHE A 43 -4.60 -34.00 -28.15
C PHE A 43 -5.94 -34.72 -27.98
N CYS A 44 -6.41 -35.45 -29.00
CA CYS A 44 -7.69 -36.17 -28.91
C CYS A 44 -7.67 -37.41 -27.99
N LYS A 45 -6.50 -37.87 -27.54
CA LYS A 45 -6.36 -39.05 -26.65
C LYS A 45 -6.26 -38.70 -25.16
N ARG A 46 -6.11 -37.42 -24.80
CA ARG A 46 -6.06 -36.99 -23.41
C ARG A 46 -7.47 -36.65 -22.92
N ASP A 47 -7.93 -37.36 -21.90
CA ASP A 47 -9.22 -37.11 -21.25
C ASP A 47 -9.07 -35.93 -20.28
N VAL A 48 -9.24 -34.70 -20.79
CA VAL A 48 -9.12 -33.46 -20.00
C VAL A 48 -10.21 -32.48 -20.40
N ASN A 49 -10.74 -31.75 -19.41
CA ASN A 49 -11.80 -30.72 -19.54
C ASN A 49 -11.68 -29.86 -20.80
N GLY A 50 -12.79 -29.71 -21.53
CA GLY A 50 -12.84 -29.07 -22.86
C GLY A 50 -12.33 -27.62 -22.95
N VAL A 51 -12.28 -26.90 -21.82
CA VAL A 51 -11.70 -25.54 -21.75
C VAL A 51 -10.16 -25.57 -21.86
N GLY A 52 -9.51 -26.58 -21.28
CA GLY A 52 -8.05 -26.74 -21.38
C GLY A 52 -7.62 -27.10 -22.80
N VAL A 53 -8.41 -27.94 -23.49
CA VAL A 53 -8.17 -28.28 -24.90
C VAL A 53 -8.25 -27.05 -25.80
N LEU A 54 -9.25 -26.18 -25.60
CA LEU A 54 -9.37 -24.93 -26.35
C LEU A 54 -8.22 -23.96 -26.08
N TYR A 55 -7.79 -23.84 -24.82
CA TYR A 55 -6.68 -22.98 -24.42
C TYR A 55 -5.35 -23.43 -25.08
N ASP A 56 -5.05 -24.72 -25.01
CA ASP A 56 -3.83 -25.28 -25.57
C ASP A 56 -3.82 -25.23 -27.11
N LEU A 57 -4.98 -25.46 -27.74
CA LEU A 57 -5.13 -25.42 -29.20
C LEU A 57 -4.98 -24.00 -29.76
N LEU A 58 -5.57 -23.00 -29.08
CA LEU A 58 -5.41 -21.58 -29.43
C LEU A 58 -3.98 -21.06 -29.23
N ARG A 59 -3.23 -21.65 -28.30
CA ARG A 59 -1.81 -21.33 -28.06
C ARG A 59 -0.84 -22.15 -28.91
N SER A 60 -1.32 -23.12 -29.69
CA SER A 60 -0.45 -23.96 -30.49
C SER A 60 0.33 -23.12 -31.53
N PRO A 61 1.66 -23.29 -31.63
CA PRO A 61 2.50 -22.51 -32.53
C PRO A 61 2.09 -22.65 -34.01
N TRP A 62 1.59 -23.83 -34.41
CA TRP A 62 1.14 -24.08 -35.77
C TRP A 62 -0.16 -23.34 -36.10
N LEU A 63 -1.14 -23.27 -35.19
CA LEU A 63 -2.38 -22.54 -35.41
C LEU A 63 -2.12 -21.03 -35.44
N GLN A 64 -1.26 -20.55 -34.55
CA GLN A 64 -0.81 -19.15 -34.55
C GLN A 64 -0.03 -18.79 -35.83
N ALA A 65 0.80 -19.70 -36.35
CA ALA A 65 1.45 -19.51 -37.66
C ALA A 65 0.43 -19.50 -38.81
N LEU A 66 -0.56 -20.39 -38.80
CA LEU A 66 -1.64 -20.44 -39.80
C LEU A 66 -2.50 -19.16 -39.78
N LEU A 67 -2.82 -18.66 -38.59
CA LEU A 67 -3.55 -17.40 -38.38
C LEU A 67 -2.75 -16.19 -38.87
N LYS A 68 -1.41 -16.21 -38.73
CA LYS A 68 -0.51 -15.16 -39.23
C LYS A 68 -0.33 -15.19 -40.75
N VAL A 69 -0.42 -16.35 -41.38
CA VAL A 69 -0.27 -16.51 -42.85
C VAL A 69 -1.57 -16.19 -43.60
N LYS A 70 -2.74 -16.34 -42.96
CA LYS A 70 -4.07 -16.09 -43.57
C LYS A 70 -4.28 -14.65 -44.10
N PRO A 71 -3.87 -13.55 -43.42
CA PRO A 71 -3.99 -12.21 -43.99
C PRO A 71 -3.07 -12.00 -45.22
N SER A 72 -1.98 -12.75 -45.33
CA SER A 72 -1.04 -12.65 -46.48
C SER A 72 -1.54 -13.34 -47.75
N LEU A 73 -2.55 -14.21 -47.65
CA LEU A 73 -3.20 -14.89 -48.79
C LEU A 73 -4.47 -14.18 -49.28
N SER A 74 -4.88 -13.09 -48.61
CA SER A 74 -6.10 -12.33 -48.92
C SER A 74 -5.87 -11.32 -50.05
N ALA A 75 -5.61 -11.80 -51.26
CA ALA A 75 -5.78 -11.02 -52.49
C ALA A 75 -7.18 -11.20 -53.13
N ARG A 76 -8.17 -11.72 -52.38
CA ARG A 76 -9.58 -11.76 -52.78
C ARG A 76 -10.48 -11.35 -51.61
N PRO A 77 -11.52 -10.53 -51.85
CA PRO A 77 -12.50 -10.18 -50.83
C PRO A 77 -13.33 -11.42 -50.52
N PHE A 78 -13.70 -11.60 -49.26
CA PHE A 78 -14.44 -12.73 -48.67
C PHE A 78 -13.57 -13.93 -48.21
N PRO A 79 -13.52 -14.22 -46.90
CA PRO A 79 -12.93 -15.46 -46.39
C PRO A 79 -13.77 -16.64 -46.87
N LEU A 80 -13.15 -17.59 -47.58
CA LEU A 80 -13.81 -18.82 -48.01
C LEU A 80 -14.30 -19.59 -46.77
N SER A 81 -15.61 -19.86 -46.69
CA SER A 81 -16.21 -20.60 -45.56
C SER A 81 -15.83 -22.08 -45.62
N HIS A 82 -15.86 -22.77 -44.47
CA HIS A 82 -15.64 -24.21 -44.35
C HIS A 82 -16.46 -25.01 -45.38
N HIS A 83 -17.70 -24.58 -45.63
CA HIS A 83 -18.58 -25.20 -46.62
C HIS A 83 -17.99 -25.12 -48.04
N GLN A 84 -17.45 -23.96 -48.43
CA GLN A 84 -16.85 -23.74 -49.74
C GLN A 84 -15.56 -24.54 -49.92
N VAL A 85 -14.76 -24.70 -48.86
CA VAL A 85 -13.54 -25.52 -48.90
C VAL A 85 -13.87 -27.01 -49.09
N VAL A 86 -14.90 -27.53 -48.40
CA VAL A 86 -15.38 -28.91 -48.57
C VAL A 86 -15.95 -29.14 -49.98
N GLU A 87 -16.56 -28.12 -50.56
CA GLU A 87 -17.14 -28.17 -51.91
C GLU A 87 -16.06 -28.16 -53.01
N LEU A 88 -15.06 -27.28 -52.88
CA LEU A 88 -13.88 -27.26 -53.75
C LEU A 88 -13.10 -28.58 -53.70
N LEU A 89 -13.01 -29.19 -52.52
CA LEU A 89 -12.37 -30.49 -52.35
C LEU A 89 -13.12 -31.65 -53.02
N ARG A 90 -14.38 -31.51 -53.47
CA ARG A 90 -15.08 -32.58 -54.23
C ARG A 90 -14.55 -32.71 -55.67
N GLY A 91 -14.02 -31.65 -56.26
CA GLY A 91 -13.59 -31.61 -57.66
C GLY A 91 -12.15 -32.08 -57.93
N VAL A 92 -11.38 -32.44 -56.90
CA VAL A 92 -9.94 -32.74 -57.00
C VAL A 92 -9.69 -34.27 -57.03
N PRO A 93 -8.75 -34.79 -57.86
CA PRO A 93 -8.42 -36.22 -57.91
C PRO A 93 -8.03 -36.81 -56.55
N GLN A 94 -8.44 -38.06 -56.31
CA GLN A 94 -8.40 -38.73 -55.00
C GLN A 94 -6.99 -39.18 -54.61
N SER A 95 -6.18 -38.27 -54.05
CA SER A 95 -4.96 -38.67 -53.34
C SER A 95 -5.30 -39.18 -51.92
N THR A 96 -4.41 -39.99 -51.34
CA THR A 96 -4.51 -40.53 -49.99
C THR A 96 -4.67 -39.43 -48.93
N GLU A 97 -3.99 -38.31 -49.13
CA GLU A 97 -3.96 -37.14 -48.27
C GLU A 97 -5.27 -36.34 -48.36
N ILE A 98 -5.83 -36.20 -49.57
CA ILE A 98 -7.12 -35.51 -49.78
C ILE A 98 -8.26 -36.29 -49.11
N ARG A 99 -8.21 -37.62 -49.14
CA ARG A 99 -9.18 -38.49 -48.48
C ARG A 99 -9.08 -38.38 -46.95
N GLU A 100 -7.87 -38.29 -46.41
CA GLU A 100 -7.66 -38.07 -44.99
C GLU A 100 -8.13 -36.69 -44.54
N LEU A 101 -7.82 -35.64 -45.30
CA LEU A 101 -8.29 -34.28 -45.05
C LEU A 101 -9.82 -34.19 -45.08
N ARG A 102 -10.48 -34.84 -46.05
CA ARG A 102 -11.96 -34.93 -46.08
C ARG A 102 -12.52 -35.65 -44.85
N ARG A 103 -11.85 -36.69 -44.36
CA ARG A 103 -12.28 -37.42 -43.16
C ARG A 103 -12.20 -36.54 -41.91
N LEU A 104 -11.13 -35.75 -41.79
CA LEU A 104 -10.93 -34.82 -40.67
C LEU A 104 -11.93 -33.65 -40.73
N LEU A 105 -12.11 -33.03 -41.89
CA LEU A 105 -13.07 -31.93 -42.07
C LEU A 105 -14.53 -32.38 -41.88
N ARG A 106 -14.83 -33.67 -42.05
CA ARG A 106 -16.12 -34.28 -41.72
C ARG A 106 -16.28 -34.65 -40.25
N ASN A 107 -15.22 -34.58 -39.44
CA ASN A 107 -15.31 -34.86 -38.02
C ASN A 107 -16.23 -33.81 -37.35
N PRO A 108 -17.26 -34.22 -36.59
CA PRO A 108 -18.23 -33.30 -36.00
C PRO A 108 -17.58 -32.20 -35.15
N ASN A 109 -16.51 -32.52 -34.41
CA ASN A 109 -15.82 -31.55 -33.55
C ASN A 109 -15.08 -30.48 -34.36
N LEU A 110 -14.36 -30.89 -35.41
CA LEU A 110 -13.62 -29.96 -36.26
C LEU A 110 -14.57 -29.11 -37.11
N LYS A 111 -15.67 -29.71 -37.59
CA LYS A 111 -16.74 -28.99 -38.29
C LYS A 111 -17.39 -27.93 -37.40
N ALA A 112 -17.69 -28.26 -36.15
CA ALA A 112 -18.25 -27.32 -35.19
C ALA A 112 -17.27 -26.16 -34.90
N LEU A 113 -15.98 -26.46 -34.72
CA LEU A 113 -14.95 -25.45 -34.51
C LEU A 113 -14.81 -24.50 -35.72
N LEU A 114 -14.77 -25.05 -36.94
CA LEU A 114 -14.67 -24.25 -38.16
C LEU A 114 -15.95 -23.44 -38.41
N SER A 115 -17.12 -23.98 -38.09
CA SER A 115 -18.39 -23.24 -38.14
C SER A 115 -18.39 -22.08 -37.15
N ALA A 116 -17.98 -22.30 -35.90
CA ALA A 116 -17.91 -21.24 -34.89
C ALA A 116 -16.89 -20.15 -35.30
N HIS A 117 -15.74 -20.56 -35.85
CA HIS A 117 -14.77 -19.64 -36.44
C HIS A 117 -15.40 -18.82 -37.57
N ASP A 118 -16.14 -19.45 -38.50
CA ASP A 118 -16.75 -18.76 -39.63
C ASP A 118 -17.83 -17.76 -39.17
N THR A 119 -18.66 -18.13 -38.19
CA THR A 119 -19.64 -17.21 -37.57
C THR A 119 -18.97 -16.00 -36.93
N VAL A 120 -17.87 -16.19 -36.19
CA VAL A 120 -17.11 -15.08 -35.58
C VAL A 120 -16.43 -14.23 -36.64
N ALA A 121 -15.82 -14.85 -37.66
CA ALA A 121 -15.13 -14.15 -38.73
C ALA A 121 -16.08 -13.33 -39.62
N GLN A 122 -17.32 -13.80 -39.79
CA GLN A 122 -18.37 -13.08 -40.53
C GLN A 122 -19.10 -12.03 -39.67
N LYS A 123 -18.74 -11.89 -38.39
CA LYS A 123 -19.45 -11.06 -37.40
C LYS A 123 -20.94 -11.39 -37.26
N ASP A 124 -21.33 -12.61 -37.61
CA ASP A 124 -22.72 -13.05 -37.66
C ASP A 124 -23.21 -13.54 -36.28
N PHE A 125 -22.82 -12.81 -35.23
CA PHE A 125 -23.16 -13.08 -33.83
C PHE A 125 -23.96 -11.94 -33.19
N GLU A 126 -24.15 -10.83 -33.90
CA GLU A 126 -24.99 -9.73 -33.46
C GLU A 126 -26.46 -10.01 -33.85
N PRO A 127 -27.43 -9.73 -32.96
CA PRO A 127 -28.84 -9.91 -33.29
C PRO A 127 -29.20 -9.04 -34.50
N VAL A 128 -29.79 -9.65 -35.53
CA VAL A 128 -30.30 -8.91 -36.70
C VAL A 128 -31.44 -8.00 -36.23
N LEU A 129 -31.16 -6.71 -36.15
CA LEU A 129 -32.16 -5.71 -35.79
C LEU A 129 -33.15 -5.52 -36.95
N PRO A 130 -34.46 -5.33 -36.67
CA PRO A 130 -35.42 -4.96 -37.70
C PRO A 130 -35.00 -3.63 -38.36
N PRO A 131 -35.29 -3.43 -39.66
CA PRO A 131 -34.97 -2.19 -40.35
C PRO A 131 -35.66 -1.02 -39.66
N LEU A 132 -34.92 0.07 -39.49
CA LEU A 132 -35.43 1.31 -38.90
C LEU A 132 -36.56 1.87 -39.79
N PRO A 133 -37.68 2.35 -39.21
CA PRO A 133 -38.75 2.98 -39.98
C PRO A 133 -38.25 4.23 -40.72
N ASP A 134 -38.72 4.48 -41.94
CA ASP A 134 -38.24 5.55 -42.84
C ASP A 134 -38.51 6.99 -42.36
N ASN A 135 -39.20 7.17 -41.23
CA ASN A 135 -39.63 8.47 -40.68
C ASN A 135 -39.05 8.73 -39.27
N ILE A 136 -37.74 8.52 -39.08
CA ILE A 136 -37.07 8.96 -37.86
C ILE A 136 -36.50 10.36 -38.15
N PRO A 137 -36.86 11.40 -37.37
CA PRO A 137 -36.20 12.69 -37.50
C PRO A 137 -34.70 12.51 -37.25
N GLU A 138 -33.84 13.09 -38.09
CA GLU A 138 -32.36 12.98 -38.01
C GLU A 138 -31.75 13.44 -36.66
N ASN A 139 -32.58 13.98 -35.76
CA ASN A 139 -32.20 14.55 -34.47
C ASN A 139 -32.61 13.69 -33.26
N GLU A 140 -33.15 12.47 -33.44
CA GLU A 140 -33.46 11.56 -32.32
C GLU A 140 -32.22 10.78 -31.87
N GLU A 141 -31.67 11.15 -30.71
CA GLU A 141 -30.59 10.42 -30.05
C GLU A 141 -31.06 9.00 -29.64
N ALA A 142 -30.23 7.99 -29.90
CA ALA A 142 -30.57 6.60 -29.60
C ALA A 142 -30.72 6.38 -28.07
N MET A 143 -31.93 6.08 -27.62
CA MET A 143 -32.24 5.86 -26.21
C MET A 143 -32.09 4.38 -25.82
N ARG A 144 -31.52 4.13 -24.65
CA ARG A 144 -31.38 2.81 -24.02
C ARG A 144 -32.24 2.74 -22.76
N ILE A 145 -32.99 1.65 -22.62
CA ILE A 145 -33.73 1.35 -21.39
C ILE A 145 -32.89 0.38 -20.56
N VAL A 146 -32.65 0.72 -19.30
CA VAL A 146 -31.93 -0.13 -18.34
C VAL A 146 -32.74 -0.32 -17.07
N CYS A 147 -32.69 -1.52 -16.51
CA CYS A 147 -33.43 -1.89 -15.32
C CYS A 147 -32.46 -2.28 -14.20
N LEU A 148 -32.56 -1.62 -13.05
CA LEU A 148 -31.78 -1.92 -11.86
C LEU A 148 -32.68 -2.39 -10.73
N VAL A 149 -32.34 -3.52 -10.12
CA VAL A 149 -33.07 -4.00 -8.95
C VAL A 149 -32.51 -3.30 -7.71
N LYS A 150 -33.29 -2.35 -7.17
CA LYS A 150 -32.95 -1.61 -5.96
C LYS A 150 -33.22 -2.49 -4.73
N ASN A 151 -32.18 -2.68 -3.93
CA ASN A 151 -32.29 -3.28 -2.60
C ASN A 151 -32.37 -2.17 -1.52
N LYS A 152 -32.09 -2.49 -0.26
CA LYS A 152 -32.04 -1.51 0.83
C LYS A 152 -30.81 -0.57 0.78
N GLN A 153 -29.87 -0.79 -0.14
CA GLN A 153 -28.66 0.03 -0.32
C GLN A 153 -28.88 1.08 -1.42
N PRO A 154 -28.11 2.18 -1.41
CA PRO A 154 -28.08 3.11 -2.54
C PRO A 154 -27.64 2.41 -3.82
N LEU A 155 -28.07 2.95 -4.97
CA LEU A 155 -27.69 2.40 -6.28
C LEU A 155 -26.18 2.46 -6.53
N GLY A 156 -25.46 3.37 -5.88
CA GLY A 156 -24.02 3.55 -6.08
C GLY A 156 -23.71 4.30 -7.38
N ALA A 157 -24.48 5.34 -7.69
CA ALA A 157 -24.19 6.29 -8.74
C ALA A 157 -24.56 7.70 -8.24
N THR A 158 -23.84 8.71 -8.68
CA THR A 158 -24.16 10.12 -8.43
C THR A 158 -24.62 10.78 -9.72
N ILE A 159 -25.53 11.73 -9.60
CA ILE A 159 -26.07 12.49 -10.73
C ILE A 159 -25.71 13.97 -10.55
N LYS A 160 -25.61 14.70 -11.66
CA LYS A 160 -25.45 16.15 -11.66
C LYS A 160 -26.34 16.76 -12.75
N ARG A 161 -26.69 18.02 -12.55
CA ARG A 161 -27.33 18.83 -13.58
C ARG A 161 -26.26 19.45 -14.48
N HIS A 162 -26.41 19.32 -15.78
CA HIS A 162 -25.51 19.92 -16.75
C HIS A 162 -25.78 21.44 -16.81
N GLU A 163 -24.73 22.25 -16.67
CA GLU A 163 -24.85 23.71 -16.46
C GLU A 163 -25.50 24.45 -17.64
N ILE A 164 -25.28 23.97 -18.87
CA ILE A 164 -25.75 24.66 -20.09
C ILE A 164 -27.12 24.14 -20.53
N THR A 165 -27.24 22.83 -20.76
CA THR A 165 -28.48 22.21 -21.25
C THR A 165 -29.53 21.99 -20.17
N GLY A 166 -29.14 21.97 -18.89
CA GLY A 166 -30.04 21.66 -17.77
C GLY A 166 -30.36 20.16 -17.62
N ASP A 167 -29.76 19.30 -18.45
CA ASP A 167 -29.98 17.86 -18.45
C ASP A 167 -29.44 17.19 -17.18
N ILE A 168 -30.10 16.12 -16.73
CA ILE A 168 -29.58 15.27 -15.65
C ILE A 168 -28.66 14.20 -16.25
N VAL A 169 -27.41 14.19 -15.81
CA VAL A 169 -26.40 13.23 -16.27
C VAL A 169 -25.82 12.45 -15.10
N VAL A 170 -25.46 11.19 -15.33
CA VAL A 170 -24.70 10.38 -14.37
C VAL A 170 -23.31 10.98 -14.24
N ALA A 171 -23.02 11.58 -13.08
CA ALA A 171 -21.73 12.20 -12.81
C ALA A 171 -20.66 11.13 -12.55
N ARG A 172 -21.01 10.07 -11.83
CA ARG A 172 -20.08 9.01 -11.43
C ARG A 172 -20.80 7.73 -11.09
N VAL A 173 -20.13 6.61 -11.32
CA VAL A 173 -20.52 5.28 -10.82
C VAL A 173 -19.56 4.86 -9.71
N ILE A 174 -20.10 4.45 -8.57
CA ILE A 174 -19.35 4.06 -7.38
C ILE A 174 -19.02 2.57 -7.43
N HIS A 175 -17.73 2.23 -7.35
CA HIS A 175 -17.26 0.85 -7.45
C HIS A 175 -17.81 -0.02 -6.33
N GLY A 176 -18.23 -1.24 -6.67
CA GLY A 176 -18.90 -2.14 -5.73
C GLY A 176 -20.33 -1.71 -5.35
N GLY A 177 -20.89 -0.68 -5.99
CA GLY A 177 -22.31 -0.33 -5.92
C GLY A 177 -23.19 -1.25 -6.79
N LEU A 178 -24.51 -1.08 -6.73
CA LEU A 178 -25.44 -1.81 -7.60
C LEU A 178 -25.26 -1.42 -9.08
N ALA A 179 -25.09 -0.13 -9.36
CA ALA A 179 -24.89 0.41 -10.69
C ALA A 179 -23.60 -0.16 -11.33
N ASP A 180 -22.49 -0.15 -10.60
CA ASP A 180 -21.21 -0.73 -11.04
C ASP A 180 -21.34 -2.24 -11.34
N ARG A 181 -21.88 -3.02 -10.39
CA ARG A 181 -22.07 -4.47 -10.55
C ARG A 181 -23.00 -4.84 -11.70
N SER A 182 -23.95 -3.97 -12.05
CA SER A 182 -24.85 -4.22 -13.18
C SER A 182 -24.16 -4.04 -14.54
N GLY A 183 -23.15 -3.16 -14.62
CA GLY A 183 -22.54 -2.75 -15.88
C GLY A 183 -23.51 -2.05 -16.85
N LEU A 184 -24.65 -1.57 -16.36
CA LEU A 184 -25.70 -0.96 -17.21
C LEU A 184 -25.64 0.56 -17.26
N LEU A 185 -25.04 1.21 -16.25
CA LEU A 185 -24.88 2.65 -16.14
C LEU A 185 -23.40 3.03 -16.20
N TYR A 186 -23.10 4.14 -16.88
CA TYR A 186 -21.77 4.72 -16.99
C TYR A 186 -21.79 6.21 -16.64
N ALA A 187 -20.64 6.72 -16.20
CA ALA A 187 -20.46 8.16 -16.06
C ALA A 187 -20.57 8.83 -17.44
N GLY A 188 -21.40 9.87 -17.54
CA GLY A 188 -21.72 10.56 -18.79
C GLY A 188 -23.07 10.19 -19.39
N ASP A 189 -23.72 9.11 -18.94
CA ASP A 189 -25.06 8.76 -19.42
C ASP A 189 -26.08 9.86 -19.08
N LYS A 190 -26.85 10.32 -20.06
CA LYS A 190 -27.91 11.34 -19.88
C LYS A 190 -29.22 10.65 -19.53
N LEU A 191 -29.77 10.96 -18.36
CA LEU A 191 -31.05 10.41 -17.90
C LEU A 191 -32.20 11.20 -18.52
N VAL A 192 -33.16 10.49 -19.12
CA VAL A 192 -34.35 11.07 -19.77
C VAL A 192 -35.60 10.77 -18.94
N GLU A 193 -35.76 9.53 -18.48
CA GLU A 193 -36.89 9.12 -17.63
C GLU A 193 -36.44 8.18 -16.51
N VAL A 194 -37.10 8.26 -15.36
CA VAL A 194 -36.97 7.34 -14.21
C VAL A 194 -38.36 6.82 -13.85
N ASN A 195 -38.58 5.51 -13.97
CA ASN A 195 -39.88 4.86 -13.72
C ASN A 195 -41.05 5.51 -14.49
N GLY A 196 -40.79 5.94 -15.73
CA GLY A 196 -41.78 6.62 -16.58
C GLY A 196 -42.02 8.09 -16.24
N VAL A 197 -41.31 8.65 -15.25
CA VAL A 197 -41.34 10.09 -14.94
C VAL A 197 -40.20 10.77 -15.71
N PRO A 198 -40.49 11.77 -16.57
CA PRO A 198 -39.46 12.54 -17.26
C PRO A 198 -38.64 13.34 -16.24
N VAL A 199 -37.31 13.36 -16.41
CA VAL A 199 -36.40 14.09 -15.51
C VAL A 199 -35.97 15.45 -16.05
N GLU A 200 -36.44 15.83 -17.23
CA GLU A 200 -36.15 17.13 -17.83
C GLU A 200 -36.67 18.28 -16.95
N GLY A 201 -35.80 19.27 -16.70
CA GLY A 201 -36.12 20.44 -15.88
C GLY A 201 -36.19 20.17 -14.37
N LEU A 202 -36.02 18.92 -13.92
CA LEU A 202 -35.95 18.60 -12.50
C LEU A 202 -34.58 18.94 -11.92
N GLU A 203 -34.55 19.25 -10.63
CA GLU A 203 -33.29 19.35 -9.88
C GLU A 203 -32.82 17.96 -9.40
N PRO A 204 -31.51 17.74 -9.24
CA PRO A 204 -30.97 16.45 -8.78
C PRO A 204 -31.62 15.93 -7.49
N GLU A 205 -31.97 16.81 -6.55
CA GLU A 205 -32.62 16.48 -5.28
C GLU A 205 -34.03 15.88 -5.50
N GLN A 206 -34.75 16.37 -6.50
CA GLN A 206 -36.08 15.86 -6.86
C GLN A 206 -35.98 14.47 -7.47
N VAL A 207 -34.98 14.24 -8.33
CA VAL A 207 -34.72 12.90 -8.91
C VAL A 207 -34.29 11.92 -7.82
N ILE A 208 -33.45 12.34 -6.87
CA ILE A 208 -33.07 11.54 -5.70
C ILE A 208 -34.31 11.20 -4.87
N HIS A 209 -35.25 12.13 -4.69
CA HIS A 209 -36.49 11.88 -3.98
C HIS A 209 -37.34 10.80 -4.67
N ILE A 210 -37.52 10.87 -6.00
CA ILE A 210 -38.23 9.86 -6.80
C ILE A 210 -37.55 8.49 -6.65
N LEU A 211 -36.22 8.45 -6.76
CA LEU A 211 -35.44 7.23 -6.58
C LEU A 211 -35.58 6.68 -5.16
N SER A 212 -35.64 7.53 -4.13
CA SER A 212 -35.75 7.13 -2.72
C SER A 212 -37.09 6.41 -2.43
N LEU A 213 -38.19 6.91 -3.00
CA LEU A 213 -39.53 6.34 -2.87
C LEU A 213 -39.72 5.04 -3.66
N SER A 214 -38.93 4.86 -4.72
CA SER A 214 -39.01 3.67 -5.57
C SER A 214 -38.45 2.43 -4.85
N GLN A 215 -39.17 1.31 -4.93
CA GLN A 215 -38.78 -0.01 -4.39
C GLN A 215 -38.80 -1.07 -5.50
N GLY A 216 -37.91 -2.07 -5.41
CA GLY A 216 -37.82 -3.13 -6.41
C GLY A 216 -37.10 -2.67 -7.68
N THR A 217 -37.65 -2.96 -8.85
CA THR A 217 -37.02 -2.64 -10.14
C THR A 217 -37.21 -1.17 -10.49
N ILE A 218 -36.11 -0.45 -10.66
CA ILE A 218 -36.07 0.90 -11.21
C ILE A 218 -35.72 0.82 -12.69
N MET A 219 -36.53 1.44 -13.53
CA MET A 219 -36.33 1.57 -14.95
C MET A 219 -35.79 2.96 -15.28
N PHE A 220 -34.68 3.02 -15.99
CA PHE A 220 -34.10 4.26 -16.53
C PHE A 220 -34.19 4.23 -18.05
N LYS A 221 -34.64 5.34 -18.63
CA LYS A 221 -34.47 5.62 -20.05
C LYS A 221 -33.36 6.66 -20.16
N LEU A 222 -32.30 6.33 -20.88
CA LEU A 222 -31.10 7.15 -20.95
C LEU A 222 -30.52 7.22 -22.37
N ILE A 223 -29.75 8.25 -22.65
CA ILE A 223 -28.92 8.34 -23.85
C ILE A 223 -27.49 7.96 -23.42
N PRO A 224 -26.93 6.85 -23.95
CA PRO A 224 -25.62 6.36 -23.54
C PRO A 224 -24.51 7.29 -24.04
N VAL A 225 -23.44 7.43 -23.25
CA VAL A 225 -22.26 8.17 -23.69
C VAL A 225 -21.53 7.45 -24.84
N SER A 226 -21.08 8.20 -25.84
CA SER A 226 -20.39 7.67 -27.03
C SER A 226 -19.02 7.05 -26.72
N ASP A 227 -18.28 7.67 -25.80
CA ASP A 227 -16.96 7.22 -25.37
C ASP A 227 -17.02 6.57 -23.99
N ARG A 228 -17.03 5.24 -23.95
CA ARG A 228 -16.99 4.50 -22.70
C ARG A 228 -15.56 4.51 -22.13
N PRO A 229 -15.35 4.91 -20.87
CA PRO A 229 -14.03 4.83 -20.26
C PRO A 229 -13.60 3.36 -20.11
N VAL A 230 -12.42 3.03 -20.63
CA VAL A 230 -11.78 1.72 -20.42
C VAL A 230 -11.17 1.70 -19.01
N SER A 231 -11.68 0.84 -18.14
CA SER A 231 -11.16 0.71 -16.78
C SER A 231 -9.88 -0.13 -16.77
N ASN A 232 -8.74 0.51 -16.51
CA ASN A 232 -7.48 -0.18 -16.20
C ASN A 232 -7.42 -0.38 -14.68
N GLN A 233 -7.84 -1.55 -14.21
CA GLN A 233 -7.83 -1.88 -12.79
C GLN A 233 -6.39 -2.20 -12.33
N THR A 234 -5.73 -1.23 -11.70
CA THR A 234 -4.52 -1.47 -10.92
C THR A 234 -4.85 -1.37 -9.43
N THR A 235 -4.79 -2.49 -8.71
CA THR A 235 -4.95 -2.50 -7.26
C THR A 235 -3.79 -1.80 -6.59
N LEU A 236 -4.06 -0.66 -5.95
CA LEU A 236 -3.10 0.14 -5.20
C LEU A 236 -3.56 0.23 -3.74
N TYR A 237 -2.64 0.05 -2.79
CA TYR A 237 -2.93 0.22 -1.37
C TYR A 237 -2.14 1.40 -0.80
N VAL A 238 -2.80 2.20 0.02
CA VAL A 238 -2.18 3.36 0.65
C VAL A 238 -2.49 3.40 2.14
N ARG A 239 -1.53 3.86 2.93
CA ARG A 239 -1.70 4.25 4.32
C ARG A 239 -2.05 5.74 4.38
N ALA A 240 -3.12 6.08 5.09
CA ALA A 240 -3.50 7.45 5.33
C ALA A 240 -2.50 8.12 6.29
N MET A 241 -1.93 9.26 5.90
CA MET A 241 -0.99 10.03 6.71
C MET A 241 -1.65 11.23 7.40
N ALA A 242 -2.94 11.44 7.13
CA ALA A 242 -3.78 12.49 7.67
C ALA A 242 -5.20 11.97 7.95
N ASP A 243 -5.96 12.70 8.76
CA ASP A 243 -7.37 12.46 8.97
C ASP A 243 -8.21 13.13 7.87
N TYR A 244 -9.32 12.52 7.50
CA TYR A 244 -10.27 13.11 6.56
C TYR A 244 -11.71 12.84 6.96
N TRP A 245 -12.51 13.92 7.02
CA TRP A 245 -13.93 13.86 7.35
C TRP A 245 -14.77 14.48 6.21
N PRO A 246 -15.47 13.67 5.39
CA PRO A 246 -16.23 14.16 4.24
C PRO A 246 -17.26 15.25 4.57
N LEU A 247 -17.94 15.10 5.72
CA LEU A 247 -18.98 16.03 6.16
C LEU A 247 -18.45 17.44 6.49
N GLN A 248 -17.14 17.58 6.73
CA GLN A 248 -16.50 18.87 7.00
C GLN A 248 -15.87 19.47 5.74
N ASP A 249 -15.98 18.80 4.59
CA ASP A 249 -15.34 19.20 3.35
C ASP A 249 -16.36 19.83 2.39
N PRO A 250 -16.41 21.16 2.25
CA PRO A 250 -17.37 21.82 1.37
C PRO A 250 -17.10 21.58 -0.11
N ALA A 251 -15.91 21.07 -0.48
CA ALA A 251 -15.55 20.82 -1.88
C ALA A 251 -15.84 19.39 -2.33
N ILE A 252 -16.36 18.51 -1.46
CA ILE A 252 -16.74 17.15 -1.86
C ILE A 252 -17.97 17.18 -2.78
N PRO A 253 -17.96 16.47 -3.93
CA PRO A 253 -19.09 16.46 -4.85
C PRO A 253 -20.36 15.86 -4.23
N CYS A 254 -20.21 14.89 -3.33
CA CYS A 254 -21.30 14.24 -2.63
C CYS A 254 -20.79 13.76 -1.28
N ALA A 255 -21.22 14.43 -0.20
CA ALA A 255 -20.77 14.12 1.15
C ALA A 255 -21.19 12.71 1.61
N ASP A 256 -22.39 12.27 1.21
CA ASP A 256 -22.94 10.95 1.53
C ASP A 256 -22.16 9.80 0.87
N ALA A 257 -21.49 10.06 -0.25
CA ALA A 257 -20.62 9.10 -0.92
C ALA A 257 -19.17 9.16 -0.41
N GLY A 258 -18.85 10.07 0.52
CA GLY A 258 -17.51 10.24 1.06
C GLY A 258 -17.08 9.10 1.98
N LEU A 259 -15.84 8.66 1.85
CA LEU A 259 -15.23 7.69 2.76
C LEU A 259 -14.45 8.43 3.86
N PRO A 260 -14.92 8.46 5.12
CA PRO A 260 -14.12 8.94 6.22
C PRO A 260 -12.96 7.97 6.50
N PHE A 261 -11.81 8.54 6.85
CA PHE A 261 -10.67 7.75 7.29
C PHE A 261 -9.85 8.49 8.34
N LYS A 262 -9.18 7.70 9.18
CA LYS A 262 -8.22 8.21 10.17
C LYS A 262 -6.80 7.95 9.72
N LYS A 263 -5.91 8.79 10.21
CA LYS A 263 -4.47 8.67 10.09
C LYS A 263 -4.01 7.29 10.59
N GLY A 264 -3.29 6.58 9.73
CA GLY A 264 -2.79 5.21 9.94
C GLY A 264 -3.63 4.12 9.26
N GLU A 265 -4.88 4.39 8.86
CA GLU A 265 -5.74 3.40 8.20
C GLU A 265 -5.21 3.03 6.81
N ILE A 266 -5.41 1.76 6.42
CA ILE A 266 -5.03 1.25 5.10
C ILE A 266 -6.26 1.26 4.18
N LEU A 267 -6.12 1.94 3.06
CA LEU A 267 -7.14 2.11 2.03
C LEU A 267 -6.72 1.40 0.76
N GLN A 268 -7.65 0.67 0.14
CA GLN A 268 -7.49 0.14 -1.21
C GLN A 268 -8.05 1.17 -2.19
N ILE A 269 -7.18 1.73 -3.04
CA ILE A 269 -7.58 2.60 -4.12
C ILE A 269 -8.09 1.74 -5.27
N VAL A 270 -9.33 2.01 -5.69
CA VAL A 270 -10.02 1.27 -6.74
C VAL A 270 -10.00 2.05 -8.06
N ASP A 271 -10.12 3.38 -7.98
CA ASP A 271 -10.23 4.25 -9.14
C ASP A 271 -9.57 5.61 -8.89
N GLN A 272 -8.72 6.02 -9.84
CA GLN A 272 -7.99 7.29 -9.85
C GLN A 272 -8.30 8.13 -11.10
N ASN A 273 -9.33 7.77 -11.89
CA ASN A 273 -9.68 8.46 -13.14
C ASN A 273 -10.02 9.93 -12.92
N ASP A 274 -10.64 10.27 -11.79
CA ASP A 274 -10.86 11.66 -11.40
C ASP A 274 -9.63 12.21 -10.66
N VAL A 275 -9.09 13.31 -11.19
CA VAL A 275 -7.87 13.98 -10.72
C VAL A 275 -8.00 14.54 -9.30
N LEU A 276 -9.22 14.89 -8.87
CA LEU A 276 -9.51 15.51 -7.58
C LEU A 276 -10.09 14.53 -6.56
N TRP A 277 -10.84 13.52 -7.01
CA TRP A 277 -11.62 12.64 -6.14
C TRP A 277 -11.47 11.17 -6.52
N TRP A 278 -10.66 10.45 -5.77
CA TRP A 278 -10.45 9.01 -5.96
C TRP A 278 -11.56 8.19 -5.31
N GLN A 279 -11.77 6.97 -5.80
CA GLN A 279 -12.59 5.99 -5.11
C GLN A 279 -11.71 5.00 -4.39
N ALA A 280 -11.98 4.82 -3.10
CA ALA A 280 -11.27 3.89 -2.25
C ALA A 280 -12.24 3.10 -1.37
N ARG A 281 -11.75 2.00 -0.81
CA ARG A 281 -12.46 1.22 0.22
C ARG A 281 -11.51 0.89 1.36
N GLN A 282 -12.05 0.67 2.56
CA GLN A 282 -11.26 0.17 3.67
C GLN A 282 -10.93 -1.30 3.47
N VAL A 283 -9.69 -1.69 3.79
CA VAL A 283 -9.26 -3.10 3.65
C VAL A 283 -10.00 -4.04 4.60
N SER A 284 -10.49 -3.53 5.73
CA SER A 284 -11.30 -4.26 6.71
C SER A 284 -12.66 -4.70 6.17
N ASP A 285 -13.21 -3.99 5.18
CA ASP A 285 -14.52 -4.27 4.60
C ASP A 285 -14.46 -4.23 3.06
N LEU A 286 -13.98 -5.33 2.48
CA LEU A 286 -13.89 -5.48 1.02
C LEU A 286 -15.27 -5.66 0.36
N SER A 287 -16.30 -5.96 1.15
CA SER A 287 -17.67 -6.19 0.67
C SER A 287 -18.47 -4.89 0.49
N ALA A 288 -18.07 -3.84 1.20
CA ALA A 288 -18.63 -2.50 1.05
C ALA A 288 -18.34 -1.90 -0.34
N CYS A 289 -19.24 -1.02 -0.75
CA CYS A 289 -18.99 -0.14 -1.88
C CYS A 289 -17.82 0.81 -1.56
N ALA A 290 -17.11 1.24 -2.59
CA ALA A 290 -16.12 2.29 -2.47
C ALA A 290 -16.79 3.60 -2.03
N GLY A 291 -15.98 4.51 -1.48
CA GLY A 291 -16.38 5.89 -1.24
C GLY A 291 -15.34 6.86 -1.76
N LEU A 292 -15.71 8.12 -1.81
CA LEU A 292 -14.89 9.21 -2.33
C LEU A 292 -13.87 9.65 -1.29
N ILE A 293 -12.62 9.73 -1.72
CA ILE A 293 -11.53 10.35 -0.98
C ILE A 293 -10.86 11.43 -1.83
N PRO A 294 -10.32 12.50 -1.21
CA PRO A 294 -9.54 13.48 -1.94
C PRO A 294 -8.34 12.82 -2.62
N SER A 295 -7.99 13.29 -3.82
CA SER A 295 -6.73 12.90 -4.44
C SER A 295 -5.54 13.44 -3.66
N ASN A 296 -4.37 12.84 -3.90
CA ASN A 296 -3.11 13.32 -3.32
C ASN A 296 -2.88 14.83 -3.57
N HIS A 297 -3.19 15.30 -4.77
CA HIS A 297 -3.04 16.72 -5.14
C HIS A 297 -4.02 17.62 -4.38
N LEU A 298 -5.29 17.21 -4.28
CA LEU A 298 -6.33 17.98 -3.61
C LEU A 298 -6.03 18.10 -2.10
N LEU A 299 -5.67 17.00 -1.46
CA LEU A 299 -5.40 17.00 -0.02
C LEU A 299 -4.13 17.78 0.33
N LYS A 300 -3.07 17.70 -0.49
CA LYS A 300 -1.88 18.55 -0.36
C LYS A 300 -2.19 20.05 -0.51
N ARG A 301 -3.08 20.41 -1.43
CA ARG A 301 -3.52 21.81 -1.60
C ARG A 301 -4.27 22.30 -0.37
N LYS A 302 -5.26 21.53 0.11
CA LYS A 302 -6.05 21.89 1.31
C LYS A 302 -5.19 22.00 2.56
N GLN A 303 -4.25 21.08 2.74
CA GLN A 303 -3.29 21.18 3.84
C GLN A 303 -2.53 22.50 3.75
N ARG A 304 -1.93 22.83 2.60
CA ARG A 304 -1.24 24.13 2.41
C ARG A 304 -2.15 25.32 2.69
N GLU A 305 -3.37 25.34 2.17
CA GLU A 305 -4.34 26.41 2.43
C GLU A 305 -4.69 26.53 3.91
N PHE A 306 -4.86 25.40 4.63
CA PHE A 306 -5.03 25.38 6.07
C PHE A 306 -3.82 25.99 6.79
N TRP A 307 -2.58 25.64 6.40
CA TRP A 307 -1.35 26.25 6.93
C TRP A 307 -1.29 27.77 6.70
N TRP A 308 -1.81 28.28 5.59
CA TRP A 308 -1.85 29.73 5.29
C TRP A 308 -3.02 30.47 5.95
N SER A 309 -4.08 29.76 6.35
CA SER A 309 -5.28 30.33 6.97
C SER A 309 -5.17 30.54 8.49
N GLN A 310 -4.15 29.96 9.13
CA GLN A 310 -3.88 30.25 10.54
C GLN A 310 -3.26 31.65 10.68
N PRO A 311 -3.66 32.46 11.69
CA PRO A 311 -2.96 33.70 11.98
C PRO A 311 -1.49 33.34 12.16
N PHE A 312 -0.63 34.03 11.43
CA PHE A 312 0.82 33.86 11.42
C PHE A 312 1.32 33.75 12.88
N GLN A 313 1.40 32.54 13.42
CA GLN A 313 2.12 32.31 14.66
C GLN A 313 3.56 32.41 14.21
N PRO A 314 4.31 33.43 14.67
CA PRO A 314 5.70 33.53 14.28
C PRO A 314 6.34 32.22 14.73
N HIS A 315 6.70 31.37 13.77
CA HIS A 315 7.87 30.54 13.94
C HIS A 315 8.92 31.48 14.50
N VAL A 316 9.39 31.19 15.70
CA VAL A 316 10.42 31.97 16.38
C VAL A 316 11.70 31.80 15.56
N CYS A 317 11.77 32.50 14.44
CA CYS A 317 12.99 32.83 13.74
C CYS A 317 13.51 34.08 14.45
N LEU A 318 14.04 33.88 15.66
CA LEU A 318 14.72 34.97 16.35
C LEU A 318 16.05 35.23 15.64
N LYS A 319 16.06 36.35 14.91
CA LYS A 319 17.26 37.08 14.54
C LYS A 319 18.15 37.25 15.76
N SER A 320 19.44 37.05 15.52
CA SER A 320 20.55 37.31 16.42
C SER A 320 20.54 38.76 16.93
N THR A 321 20.37 38.92 18.24
CA THR A 321 20.77 40.14 18.95
C THR A 321 21.59 39.73 20.16
N ILE A 322 22.86 40.14 20.14
CA ILE A 322 23.78 40.10 21.27
C ILE A 322 23.19 40.99 22.37
N CYS A 323 22.86 40.42 23.53
CA CYS A 323 22.57 41.20 24.74
C CYS A 323 23.27 40.57 25.94
N GLU A 324 24.23 41.30 26.48
CA GLU A 324 24.86 41.07 27.78
C GLU A 324 23.79 41.06 28.87
N CYS A 325 23.81 40.05 29.75
CA CYS A 325 23.03 40.08 30.97
C CYS A 325 23.95 40.06 32.19
N LYS A 326 23.96 41.21 32.89
CA LYS A 326 24.46 41.39 34.24
C LYS A 326 23.79 40.39 35.19
N ILE A 327 24.65 39.80 36.03
CA ILE A 327 24.33 38.94 37.16
C ILE A 327 23.47 39.71 38.18
N LEU A 328 22.30 39.16 38.52
CA LEU A 328 21.64 39.42 39.81
C LEU A 328 21.29 38.08 40.46
N LYS A 329 22.00 37.79 41.56
CA LYS A 329 21.78 36.67 42.48
C LYS A 329 20.61 37.00 43.41
N LEU A 330 19.71 36.05 43.65
CA LEU A 330 18.93 35.90 44.89
C LEU A 330 18.70 34.39 45.16
N PRO A 331 18.50 33.97 46.42
CA PRO A 331 19.18 32.80 46.97
C PRO A 331 18.25 31.63 47.36
N GLY A 332 18.86 30.44 47.49
CA GLY A 332 18.52 29.45 48.51
C GLY A 332 17.35 28.50 48.25
N ARG A 333 17.67 27.28 47.79
CA ARG A 333 17.13 26.01 48.36
C ARG A 333 18.20 24.93 48.27
N ASP A 334 18.83 24.70 49.41
CA ASP A 334 19.55 23.52 49.90
C ASP A 334 20.05 22.51 48.86
N ASP A 335 21.33 22.69 48.50
CA ASP A 335 22.17 21.66 47.93
C ASP A 335 22.39 20.56 48.97
N MET A 336 21.68 19.44 48.82
CA MET A 336 22.00 18.22 49.55
C MET A 336 23.22 17.57 48.88
N GLN A 337 24.40 17.83 49.43
CA GLN A 337 25.63 17.08 49.17
C GLN A 337 25.36 15.58 49.28
N ILE A 338 25.69 14.82 48.22
CA ILE A 338 25.65 13.36 48.25
C ILE A 338 27.09 12.87 48.40
N ASP A 339 27.30 12.12 49.47
CA ASP A 339 28.53 11.45 49.86
C ASP A 339 28.96 10.39 48.83
N GLU A 340 30.24 10.36 48.50
CA GLU A 340 30.87 9.60 47.41
C GLU A 340 31.01 8.09 47.73
N LYS A 341 30.37 7.60 48.81
CA LYS A 341 30.55 6.25 49.36
C LYS A 341 29.35 5.29 49.27
N CYS A 342 28.25 5.66 48.61
CA CYS A 342 27.06 4.79 48.50
C CYS A 342 26.97 4.00 47.17
N VAL A 343 28.10 3.51 46.65
CA VAL A 343 28.16 2.65 45.44
C VAL A 343 28.75 1.28 45.78
N GLU A 344 28.15 0.60 46.75
CA GLU A 344 28.30 -0.83 46.95
C GLU A 344 26.93 -1.44 47.24
N THR A 345 26.13 -1.62 46.19
CA THR A 345 25.10 -2.67 46.18
C THR A 345 24.88 -3.09 44.73
N VAL A 346 25.56 -4.19 44.39
CA VAL A 346 25.19 -5.09 43.31
C VAL A 346 23.68 -5.31 43.37
N ILE A 347 22.99 -5.17 42.25
CA ILE A 347 21.57 -5.51 42.13
C ILE A 347 21.43 -7.01 42.40
N THR A 348 21.26 -7.39 43.66
CA THR A 348 20.67 -8.67 44.03
C THR A 348 19.17 -8.52 43.79
N CYS A 349 18.71 -9.11 42.69
CA CYS A 349 17.29 -9.24 42.41
C CYS A 349 16.71 -10.33 43.33
N THR A 350 16.40 -10.00 44.58
CA THR A 350 15.78 -10.92 45.56
C THR A 350 14.25 -10.93 45.52
N HIS A 351 13.65 -10.72 44.35
CA HIS A 351 12.21 -11.00 44.14
C HIS A 351 11.97 -11.68 42.80
N CYS A 352 12.56 -12.87 42.64
CA CYS A 352 12.09 -13.92 41.74
C CYS A 352 11.82 -15.16 42.61
N LEU A 353 10.70 -15.18 43.33
CA LEU A 353 10.21 -16.42 43.91
C LEU A 353 9.51 -17.22 42.82
N ALA A 354 10.30 -18.07 42.15
CA ALA A 354 10.01 -19.45 41.78
C ALA A 354 10.91 -19.85 40.61
N PHE A 355 12.17 -20.19 40.90
CA PHE A 355 12.87 -21.38 40.42
C PHE A 355 14.30 -21.31 40.97
N ASN A 356 14.63 -22.24 41.86
CA ASN A 356 15.96 -22.41 42.44
C ASN A 356 16.95 -22.83 41.35
N VAL A 357 17.76 -21.91 40.84
CA VAL A 357 19.14 -22.19 40.43
C VAL A 357 19.99 -20.95 40.63
N SER A 358 20.90 -21.02 41.61
CA SER A 358 22.00 -20.08 41.81
C SER A 358 23.10 -20.37 40.78
N TYR A 359 23.19 -19.56 39.72
CA TYR A 359 24.43 -19.37 38.96
C TYR A 359 24.58 -17.89 38.58
N PHE A 360 25.74 -17.33 38.91
CA PHE A 360 26.26 -16.09 38.36
C PHE A 360 26.28 -16.20 36.82
N LEU A 361 25.32 -15.59 36.14
CA LEU A 361 25.38 -15.41 34.70
C LEU A 361 25.74 -13.95 34.39
N PRO A 362 26.84 -13.69 33.66
CA PRO A 362 27.16 -12.35 33.19
C PRO A 362 26.03 -11.83 32.29
N PHE A 363 25.52 -10.63 32.55
CA PHE A 363 24.48 -10.00 31.73
C PHE A 363 24.90 -9.97 30.24
N PRO A 364 24.03 -10.35 29.29
CA PRO A 364 24.31 -10.22 27.86
C PRO A 364 24.56 -8.76 27.45
N ALA A 365 25.29 -8.54 26.36
CA ALA A 365 25.56 -7.21 25.83
C ALA A 365 24.26 -6.43 25.52
N GLY A 366 24.26 -5.11 25.71
CA GLY A 366 23.13 -4.23 25.36
C GLY A 366 22.00 -4.11 26.40
N PHE A 367 22.16 -4.64 27.63
CA PHE A 367 21.14 -4.59 28.69
C PHE A 367 21.01 -3.24 29.44
N ARG A 368 21.85 -2.24 29.12
CA ARG A 368 21.74 -0.87 29.68
C ARG A 368 20.66 -0.05 28.94
N ARG A 369 20.04 0.89 29.66
CA ARG A 369 18.83 1.65 29.25
C ARG A 369 19.11 2.51 28.01
N SER A 370 18.14 2.69 27.11
CA SER A 370 18.24 3.78 26.13
C SER A 370 17.95 5.12 26.77
N MET A 371 18.21 6.16 25.97
CA MET A 371 18.25 7.61 26.22
C MET A 371 17.09 8.25 26.98
N ARG A 372 16.06 7.51 27.37
CA ARG A 372 14.91 7.99 28.16
C ARG A 372 15.25 8.41 29.61
N LEU A 373 16.53 8.61 29.91
CA LEU A 373 17.07 9.03 31.22
C LEU A 373 16.99 10.55 31.46
N CYS A 374 16.60 11.36 30.48
CA CYS A 374 16.47 12.81 30.63
C CYS A 374 15.18 13.20 31.39
N ARG A 375 15.13 12.91 32.69
CA ARG A 375 14.15 13.48 33.61
C ARG A 375 14.87 14.39 34.62
N ARG A 376 14.39 15.64 34.69
CA ARG A 376 14.73 16.73 35.65
C ARG A 376 15.88 17.68 35.30
N LYS A 377 15.86 18.26 34.09
CA LYS A 377 16.16 19.69 33.83
C LYS A 377 15.82 20.02 32.37
N SER A 378 14.53 20.12 32.06
CA SER A 378 14.09 20.79 30.83
C SER A 378 13.92 22.28 31.12
N GLN A 379 15.03 22.99 31.34
CA GLN A 379 15.04 24.41 31.00
C GLN A 379 15.26 24.47 29.50
N ASN A 380 14.18 24.65 28.75
CA ASN A 380 14.10 25.37 27.48
C ASN A 380 15.35 25.36 26.56
N SER A 381 15.97 24.20 26.32
CA SER A 381 16.94 24.06 25.23
C SER A 381 16.15 23.78 23.96
N GLN A 382 15.62 24.83 23.35
CA GLN A 382 15.24 24.81 21.95
C GLN A 382 16.52 24.48 21.16
N GLN A 383 16.70 23.22 20.77
CA GLN A 383 17.73 22.85 19.82
C GLN A 383 17.32 23.38 18.44
N PRO A 384 18.17 24.16 17.76
CA PRO A 384 17.89 24.61 16.41
C PRO A 384 18.05 23.42 15.45
N CYS A 385 16.98 23.10 14.74
CA CYS A 385 16.94 22.08 13.70
C CYS A 385 17.78 22.51 12.49
N TYR A 386 19.10 22.48 12.59
CA TYR A 386 19.99 22.52 11.43
C TYR A 386 20.37 21.08 11.05
N ALA A 387 19.43 20.39 10.42
CA ALA A 387 19.71 19.17 9.68
C ALA A 387 18.89 19.24 8.37
N ARG A 388 19.49 19.84 7.34
CA ARG A 388 19.05 19.61 5.96
C ARG A 388 19.32 18.14 5.65
N CYS A 389 18.33 17.27 5.84
CA CYS A 389 18.39 15.92 5.31
C CYS A 389 18.49 15.98 3.78
N PRO A 390 19.32 15.14 3.13
CA PRO A 390 19.28 14.97 1.69
C PRO A 390 17.92 14.37 1.27
N SER A 391 17.12 15.21 0.61
CA SER A 391 16.10 14.98 -0.44
C SER A 391 15.20 13.73 -0.53
N SER A 392 15.42 12.60 0.17
CA SER A 392 14.57 11.40 0.01
C SER A 392 13.56 11.18 1.14
N CYS A 393 13.83 11.62 2.38
CA CYS A 393 13.01 11.31 3.55
C CYS A 393 12.05 12.44 3.97
N TYR A 394 12.23 13.65 3.46
CA TYR A 394 11.28 14.76 3.70
C TYR A 394 9.97 14.62 2.91
N SER A 395 9.96 13.81 1.84
CA SER A 395 8.83 13.72 0.92
C SER A 395 7.69 12.84 1.44
N THR A 396 8.01 11.78 2.20
CA THR A 396 7.02 10.80 2.67
C THR A 396 6.19 11.30 3.85
N ALA A 397 6.78 12.10 4.74
CA ALA A 397 6.05 12.73 5.85
C ALA A 397 5.15 13.90 5.39
N ALA A 398 5.36 14.41 4.17
CA ALA A 398 4.58 15.50 3.58
C ALA A 398 3.47 15.02 2.63
N ALA A 399 3.45 13.73 2.28
CA ALA A 399 2.41 13.16 1.45
C ALA A 399 1.22 12.71 2.32
N PRO A 400 -0.03 13.05 1.97
CA PRO A 400 -1.22 12.63 2.70
C PRO A 400 -1.50 11.12 2.60
N TYR A 401 -0.93 10.46 1.61
CA TYR A 401 -1.01 9.02 1.39
C TYR A 401 0.39 8.45 1.19
N GLU A 402 0.70 7.36 1.88
CA GLU A 402 1.92 6.58 1.69
C GLU A 402 1.55 5.25 1.01
N GLU A 403 2.14 4.94 -0.14
CA GLU A 403 1.89 3.66 -0.82
C GLU A 403 2.46 2.49 0.01
N VAL A 404 1.65 1.43 0.17
CA VAL A 404 2.01 0.26 0.96
C VAL A 404 1.75 -1.04 0.21
N VAL A 405 2.51 -2.06 0.58
CA VAL A 405 2.36 -3.43 0.07
C VAL A 405 2.37 -4.42 1.22
N ARG A 406 1.73 -5.58 1.02
CA ARG A 406 1.86 -6.70 1.95
C ARG A 406 3.24 -7.32 1.78
N TYR A 407 4.01 -7.29 2.86
CA TYR A 407 5.33 -7.90 2.95
C TYR A 407 5.31 -9.01 3.98
N GLN A 408 5.70 -10.20 3.53
CA GLN A 408 6.01 -11.35 4.36
C GLN A 408 7.53 -11.53 4.32
N ARG A 409 8.18 -11.55 5.49
CA ARG A 409 9.62 -11.84 5.55
C ARG A 409 9.85 -13.29 5.11
N HIS A 410 10.85 -13.53 4.27
CA HIS A 410 11.30 -14.89 3.99
C HIS A 410 12.19 -15.39 5.13
N PRO A 411 12.12 -16.67 5.56
CA PRO A 411 12.91 -17.17 6.70
C PRO A 411 14.44 -17.03 6.56
N THR A 412 14.95 -16.92 5.33
CA THR A 412 16.38 -16.69 5.05
C THR A 412 16.80 -15.22 5.14
N ASP A 413 15.84 -14.30 5.14
CA ASP A 413 16.11 -12.88 5.23
C ASP A 413 16.39 -12.47 6.68
N ARG A 414 17.13 -11.39 6.84
CA ARG A 414 17.38 -10.79 8.16
C ARG A 414 16.06 -10.52 8.87
N ASN A 415 16.06 -10.73 10.19
CA ASN A 415 14.90 -10.39 11.01
C ASN A 415 14.60 -8.89 10.89
N ARG A 416 13.32 -8.54 11.01
CA ARG A 416 12.90 -7.14 11.07
C ARG A 416 13.25 -6.53 12.43
N LEU A 417 13.64 -5.26 12.42
CA LEU A 417 13.88 -4.49 13.65
C LEU A 417 12.58 -4.31 14.44
N ILE A 418 12.59 -4.61 15.74
CA ILE A 418 11.48 -4.30 16.65
C ILE A 418 11.77 -2.99 17.37
N VAL A 419 10.89 -2.01 17.18
CA VAL A 419 11.00 -0.68 17.80
C VAL A 419 9.91 -0.49 18.83
N LEU A 420 10.29 -0.23 20.09
CA LEU A 420 9.36 0.04 21.18
C LEU A 420 9.28 1.54 21.46
N VAL A 421 8.09 2.11 21.31
CA VAL A 421 7.84 3.55 21.54
C VAL A 421 6.84 3.68 22.68
N GLY A 422 7.00 4.67 23.57
CA GLY A 422 6.03 4.90 24.64
C GLY A 422 6.49 5.98 25.61
N PRO A 423 5.57 6.60 26.37
CA PRO A 423 5.91 7.67 27.29
C PRO A 423 6.83 7.16 28.42
N SER A 424 7.55 8.08 29.04
CA SER A 424 8.42 7.74 30.18
C SER A 424 7.59 7.18 31.34
N GLY A 425 8.12 6.16 32.01
CA GLY A 425 7.44 5.48 33.13
C GLY A 425 6.41 4.43 32.73
N VAL A 426 6.07 4.27 31.44
CA VAL A 426 5.09 3.25 31.00
C VAL A 426 5.60 1.82 31.13
N GLY A 427 6.92 1.59 31.19
CA GLY A 427 7.50 0.25 31.34
C GLY A 427 8.20 -0.32 30.10
N VAL A 428 8.43 0.47 29.04
CA VAL A 428 9.12 0.00 27.81
C VAL A 428 10.47 -0.68 28.10
N ASN A 429 11.33 -0.05 28.91
CA ASN A 429 12.63 -0.62 29.29
C ASN A 429 12.49 -1.96 30.04
N GLU A 430 11.44 -2.11 30.84
CA GLU A 430 11.17 -3.33 31.60
C GLU A 430 10.70 -4.45 30.67
N LEU A 431 9.77 -4.15 29.76
CA LEU A 431 9.27 -5.09 28.75
C LEU A 431 10.41 -5.57 27.83
N ARG A 432 11.26 -4.65 27.34
CA ARG A 432 12.45 -5.01 26.56
C ARG A 432 13.36 -5.97 27.34
N ARG A 433 13.67 -5.65 28.60
CA ARG A 433 14.56 -6.47 29.42
C ARG A 433 13.98 -7.86 29.68
N ARG A 434 12.70 -7.96 30.01
CA ARG A 434 12.02 -9.24 30.25
C ARG A 434 12.00 -10.10 28.99
N LEU A 435 11.68 -9.51 27.84
CA LEU A 435 11.65 -10.23 26.57
C LEU A 435 13.03 -10.80 26.21
N ILE A 436 14.09 -10.00 26.33
CA ILE A 436 15.46 -10.48 26.07
C ILE A 436 15.87 -11.54 27.11
N GLY A 437 15.52 -11.34 28.39
CA GLY A 437 15.80 -12.30 29.45
C GLY A 437 15.09 -13.65 29.28
N MET A 438 13.92 -13.68 28.63
CA MET A 438 13.19 -14.91 28.33
C MET A 438 13.91 -15.79 27.30
N ASN A 439 14.53 -15.19 26.28
CA ASN A 439 15.30 -15.93 25.28
C ASN A 439 16.51 -15.11 24.75
N PRO A 440 17.65 -15.13 25.45
CA PRO A 440 18.85 -14.38 25.07
C PRO A 440 19.51 -14.85 23.75
N HIS A 441 19.19 -16.06 23.29
CA HIS A 441 19.73 -16.57 22.03
C HIS A 441 19.00 -16.00 20.81
N HIS A 442 17.71 -15.66 20.97
CA HIS A 442 16.87 -15.15 19.90
C HIS A 442 16.83 -13.61 19.91
N PHE A 443 16.74 -13.00 21.08
CA PHE A 443 16.53 -11.57 21.24
C PHE A 443 17.80 -10.86 21.72
N GLN A 444 18.09 -9.69 21.16
CA GLN A 444 19.21 -8.86 21.61
C GLN A 444 18.93 -7.39 21.38
N SER A 445 19.51 -6.53 22.23
CA SER A 445 19.46 -5.07 22.04
C SER A 445 20.72 -4.59 21.31
N ALA A 446 20.61 -3.52 20.54
CA ALA A 446 21.77 -2.82 20.02
C ALA A 446 22.59 -2.22 21.17
N VAL A 447 23.92 -2.24 21.03
CA VAL A 447 24.86 -1.64 21.99
C VAL A 447 24.99 -0.14 21.67
N PRO A 448 24.57 0.76 22.56
CA PRO A 448 24.65 2.19 22.31
C PRO A 448 26.09 2.72 22.41
N HIS A 449 26.32 3.93 21.88
CA HIS A 449 27.57 4.66 21.97
C HIS A 449 27.51 5.70 23.09
N THR A 450 28.65 6.00 23.72
CA THR A 450 28.76 7.09 24.70
C THR A 450 30.11 7.80 24.63
N THR A 451 30.12 9.09 24.98
CA THR A 451 31.36 9.88 25.20
C THR A 451 31.82 9.90 26.65
N ARG A 452 31.10 9.23 27.55
CA ARG A 452 31.55 9.05 28.93
C ARG A 452 32.77 8.13 28.96
N ALA A 453 33.72 8.38 29.85
CA ALA A 453 34.81 7.42 30.08
C ALA A 453 34.27 6.06 30.53
N GLN A 454 34.94 4.99 30.07
CA GLN A 454 34.69 3.61 30.51
C GLN A 454 35.07 3.48 31.99
N LYS A 455 34.23 2.79 32.77
CA LYS A 455 34.55 2.45 34.16
C LYS A 455 35.36 1.16 34.25
N SER A 456 36.08 0.97 35.35
CA SER A 456 36.95 -0.19 35.56
C SER A 456 36.26 -1.56 35.47
N TYR A 457 34.96 -1.62 35.75
CA TYR A 457 34.15 -2.85 35.72
C TYR A 457 33.28 -3.00 34.46
N GLU A 458 33.38 -2.07 33.50
CA GLU A 458 32.61 -2.11 32.25
C GLU A 458 33.50 -2.56 31.09
N GLU A 459 32.91 -3.13 30.05
CA GLU A 459 33.61 -3.64 28.88
C GLU A 459 33.14 -2.91 27.62
N ASN A 460 34.09 -2.43 26.82
CA ASN A 460 33.78 -1.76 25.56
C ASN A 460 33.12 -2.73 24.58
N GLY A 461 31.98 -2.34 24.02
CA GLY A 461 31.17 -3.17 23.13
C GLY A 461 30.19 -4.11 23.85
N ARG A 462 30.16 -4.11 25.19
CA ARG A 462 29.16 -4.83 25.98
C ARG A 462 28.09 -3.90 26.54
N GLU A 463 28.50 -2.94 27.38
CA GLU A 463 27.58 -1.93 27.92
C GLU A 463 27.37 -0.78 26.94
N TYR A 464 28.47 -0.23 26.45
CA TYR A 464 28.51 0.85 25.48
C TYR A 464 29.72 0.69 24.56
N HIS A 465 29.63 1.30 23.38
CA HIS A 465 30.78 1.70 22.60
C HIS A 465 31.30 3.05 23.12
N TYR A 466 32.42 3.03 23.82
CA TYR A 466 33.06 4.21 24.37
C TYR A 466 33.86 4.92 23.27
N VAL A 467 33.40 6.09 22.84
CA VAL A 467 33.96 6.83 21.72
C VAL A 467 34.32 8.26 22.11
N SER A 468 35.25 8.88 21.38
CA SER A 468 35.55 10.30 21.59
C SER A 468 34.36 11.18 21.19
N LYS A 469 34.29 12.39 21.76
CA LYS A 469 33.25 13.37 21.40
C LYS A 469 33.26 13.70 19.91
N GLU A 470 34.45 13.87 19.32
CA GLU A 470 34.62 14.10 17.89
C GLU A 470 34.07 12.95 17.03
N THR A 471 34.36 11.70 17.40
CA THR A 471 33.82 10.52 16.70
C THR A 471 32.30 10.48 16.79
N PHE A 472 31.76 10.78 17.96
CA PHE A 472 30.31 10.83 18.18
C PHE A 472 29.65 11.91 17.31
N GLU A 473 30.19 13.13 17.29
CA GLU A 473 29.70 14.24 16.49
C GLU A 473 29.77 13.94 14.98
N ASN A 474 30.84 13.27 14.53
CA ASN A 474 30.96 12.81 13.13
C ASN A 474 29.88 11.77 12.77
N MET A 475 29.54 10.84 13.68
CA MET A 475 28.44 9.89 13.45
C MET A 475 27.07 10.58 13.36
N VAL A 476 26.85 11.62 14.19
CA VAL A 476 25.64 12.45 14.13
C VAL A 476 25.56 13.21 12.80
N TYR A 477 26.66 13.88 12.41
CA TYR A 477 26.71 14.66 11.16
C TYR A 477 26.53 13.80 9.91
N SER A 478 27.06 12.57 9.92
CA SER A 478 26.90 11.61 8.82
C SER A 478 25.56 10.88 8.80
N HIS A 479 24.59 11.28 9.64
CA HIS A 479 23.26 10.68 9.75
C HIS A 479 23.28 9.16 10.05
N ARG A 480 24.29 8.69 10.79
CA ARG A 480 24.43 7.28 11.19
C ARG A 480 23.84 6.96 12.57
N MET A 481 23.27 7.96 13.24
CA MET A 481 22.62 7.83 14.53
C MET A 481 21.11 7.73 14.36
N LEU A 482 20.49 6.67 14.90
CA LEU A 482 19.03 6.54 14.97
C LEU A 482 18.44 7.54 15.96
N GLU A 483 19.10 7.67 17.11
CA GLU A 483 18.75 8.59 18.17
C GLU A 483 20.02 8.95 18.94
N HIS A 484 20.11 10.20 19.38
CA HIS A 484 21.18 10.67 20.26
C HIS A 484 20.66 11.74 21.21
N GLY A 485 21.37 11.94 22.33
CA GLY A 485 21.07 12.98 23.29
C GLY A 485 22.20 13.14 24.30
N GLU A 486 22.02 14.10 25.20
CA GLU A 486 23.02 14.44 26.22
C GLU A 486 22.48 14.15 27.62
N TYR A 487 23.30 13.52 28.45
CA TYR A 487 23.01 13.28 29.85
C TYR A 487 24.25 13.53 30.71
N LYS A 488 24.11 14.41 31.71
CA LYS A 488 25.20 14.81 32.64
C LYS A 488 26.50 15.22 31.92
N GLY A 489 26.39 15.98 30.83
CA GLY A 489 27.55 16.47 30.07
C GLY A 489 28.19 15.45 29.13
N HIS A 490 27.64 14.24 29.01
CA HIS A 490 28.09 13.21 28.07
C HIS A 490 27.04 12.91 27.03
N LEU A 491 27.48 12.62 25.80
CA LEU A 491 26.61 12.22 24.72
C LEU A 491 26.40 10.72 24.74
N TYR A 492 25.20 10.30 24.37
CA TYR A 492 24.81 8.92 24.27
C TYR A 492 23.87 8.76 23.07
N GLY A 493 23.88 7.61 22.41
CA GLY A 493 22.97 7.33 21.31
C GLY A 493 23.14 5.96 20.69
N THR A 494 22.18 5.58 19.86
CA THR A 494 22.18 4.27 19.17
C THR A 494 22.44 4.50 17.69
N SER A 495 23.48 3.87 17.15
CA SER A 495 23.80 3.96 15.72
C SER A 495 23.01 2.93 14.91
N VAL A 496 22.81 3.22 13.62
CA VAL A 496 22.25 2.28 12.65
C VAL A 496 23.15 1.04 12.55
N ASP A 497 24.47 1.24 12.60
CA ASP A 497 25.47 0.17 12.52
C ASP A 497 25.36 -0.80 13.71
N ALA A 498 25.12 -0.30 14.93
CA ALA A 498 24.91 -1.16 16.11
C ALA A 498 23.66 -2.04 16.00
N VAL A 499 22.59 -1.53 15.36
CA VAL A 499 21.41 -2.33 15.05
C VAL A 499 21.72 -3.37 13.97
N ARG A 500 22.43 -2.96 12.92
CA ARG A 500 22.82 -3.84 11.81
C ARG A 500 23.63 -5.04 12.31
N THR A 501 24.59 -4.83 13.22
CA THR A 501 25.38 -5.92 13.82
C THR A 501 24.49 -7.01 14.42
N VAL A 502 23.45 -6.64 15.18
CA VAL A 502 22.54 -7.60 15.82
C VAL A 502 21.70 -8.36 14.78
N LEU A 503 21.26 -7.67 13.72
CA LEU A 503 20.49 -8.29 12.64
C LEU A 503 21.35 -9.24 11.80
N ASP A 504 22.62 -8.91 11.61
CA ASP A 504 23.61 -9.72 10.88
C ASP A 504 23.97 -11.01 11.63
N GLU A 505 23.92 -10.98 12.97
CA GLU A 505 24.01 -12.17 13.82
C GLU A 505 22.80 -13.12 13.72
N GLY A 506 21.76 -12.75 12.96
CA GLY A 506 20.54 -13.56 12.81
C GLY A 506 19.59 -13.48 14.01
N LYS A 507 19.80 -12.53 14.93
CA LYS A 507 18.94 -12.29 16.10
C LYS A 507 17.87 -11.25 15.80
N ILE A 508 16.81 -11.22 16.61
CA ILE A 508 15.81 -10.15 16.56
C ILE A 508 16.32 -8.98 17.40
N CYS A 509 16.62 -7.87 16.74
CA CYS A 509 17.03 -6.64 17.42
C CYS A 509 15.81 -5.93 18.00
N ILE A 510 15.83 -5.66 19.32
CA ILE A 510 14.78 -4.91 20.02
C ILE A 510 15.39 -3.62 20.55
N VAL A 511 14.89 -2.48 20.06
CA VAL A 511 15.34 -1.14 20.47
C VAL A 511 14.17 -0.31 20.96
N ASP A 512 14.42 0.55 21.93
CA ASP A 512 13.45 1.55 22.40
C ASP A 512 13.88 2.95 21.94
N LEU A 513 13.03 3.58 21.13
CA LEU A 513 13.30 4.89 20.54
C LEU A 513 12.32 5.94 21.08
N GLU A 514 12.75 7.20 21.09
CA GLU A 514 11.84 8.33 21.13
C GLU A 514 11.10 8.48 19.78
N PRO A 515 9.87 9.03 19.76
CA PRO A 515 9.06 9.12 18.54
C PRO A 515 9.75 9.82 17.36
N GLN A 516 10.61 10.79 17.65
CA GLN A 516 11.38 11.53 16.66
C GLN A 516 12.35 10.61 15.89
N GLY A 517 12.88 9.57 16.54
CA GLY A 517 13.77 8.58 15.93
C GLY A 517 13.09 7.61 14.97
N ILE A 518 11.75 7.52 14.98
CA ILE A 518 10.98 6.60 14.12
C ILE A 518 11.31 6.83 12.64
N GLN A 519 11.40 8.09 12.21
CA GLN A 519 11.68 8.43 10.80
C GLN A 519 13.04 7.90 10.35
N MET A 520 14.05 7.97 11.22
CA MET A 520 15.40 7.49 10.92
C MET A 520 15.47 5.96 10.87
N ALA A 521 14.65 5.27 11.66
CA ALA A 521 14.55 3.81 11.62
C ALA A 521 13.81 3.27 10.37
N ARG A 522 12.94 4.08 9.75
CA ARG A 522 12.07 3.68 8.62
C ARG A 522 12.83 3.58 7.29
N THR A 523 13.72 2.61 7.19
CA THR A 523 14.52 2.34 5.99
C THR A 523 14.18 0.98 5.39
N HIS A 524 14.47 0.82 4.10
CA HIS A 524 14.31 -0.47 3.40
C HIS A 524 15.23 -1.55 3.97
N GLU A 525 16.35 -1.20 4.61
CA GLU A 525 17.26 -2.14 5.26
C GLU A 525 16.69 -2.67 6.57
N LEU A 526 16.22 -1.78 7.45
CA LEU A 526 15.80 -2.13 8.81
C LEU A 526 14.37 -2.67 8.88
N LYS A 527 13.51 -2.25 7.94
CA LYS A 527 12.07 -2.59 7.84
C LYS A 527 11.40 -2.67 9.22
N PRO A 528 11.47 -1.59 10.03
CA PRO A 528 11.08 -1.65 11.43
C PRO A 528 9.61 -2.05 11.59
N TYR A 529 9.33 -2.71 12.72
CA TYR A 529 7.99 -2.96 13.24
C TYR A 529 7.84 -2.18 14.54
N ILE A 530 6.96 -1.18 14.53
CA ILE A 530 6.88 -0.15 15.57
C ILE A 530 5.70 -0.45 16.48
N ILE A 531 6.03 -0.79 17.73
CA ILE A 531 5.07 -1.13 18.78
C ILE A 531 4.97 0.03 19.76
N PHE A 532 3.78 0.64 19.83
CA PHE A 532 3.50 1.69 20.78
C PHE A 532 2.95 1.11 22.10
N ILE A 533 3.72 1.27 23.18
CA ILE A 533 3.34 0.89 24.53
C ILE A 533 2.60 2.07 25.18
N LYS A 534 1.29 1.92 25.29
CA LYS A 534 0.36 2.92 25.81
C LYS A 534 0.11 2.67 27.30
N PRO A 535 0.06 3.73 28.15
CA PRO A 535 -0.46 3.58 29.51
C PRO A 535 -1.98 3.31 29.48
N PRO A 536 -2.54 2.62 30.49
CA PRO A 536 -3.99 2.55 30.66
C PRO A 536 -4.52 3.93 31.10
N SER A 537 -5.85 4.05 31.26
CA SER A 537 -6.46 5.31 31.70
C SER A 537 -5.95 5.76 33.08
N MET A 538 -6.02 7.06 33.38
CA MET A 538 -5.67 7.60 34.69
C MET A 538 -6.27 6.81 35.86
N SER A 539 -7.57 6.53 35.81
CA SER A 539 -8.29 5.81 36.86
C SER A 539 -7.75 4.41 37.07
N CYS A 540 -7.42 3.71 35.99
CA CYS A 540 -6.81 2.39 36.03
C CYS A 540 -5.38 2.44 36.60
N MET A 541 -4.54 3.39 36.15
CA MET A 541 -3.19 3.58 36.67
C MET A 541 -3.15 3.90 38.17
N LYS A 542 -4.11 4.70 38.67
CA LYS A 542 -4.21 5.01 40.12
C LYS A 542 -4.39 3.74 40.95
N GLN A 543 -5.10 2.74 40.42
CA GLN A 543 -5.33 1.46 41.08
C GLN A 543 -4.14 0.51 40.90
N SER A 544 -3.68 0.29 39.66
CA SER A 544 -2.63 -0.70 39.34
C SER A 544 -1.24 -0.25 39.79
N ARG A 545 -0.97 1.05 39.83
CA ARG A 545 0.37 1.61 40.12
C ARG A 545 0.52 2.23 41.50
N LYS A 546 -0.46 2.08 42.39
CA LYS A 546 -0.43 2.58 43.79
C LYS A 546 0.81 2.12 44.56
N ASN A 547 1.29 0.91 44.26
CA ASN A 547 2.49 0.30 44.86
C ASN A 547 3.67 0.17 43.89
N ALA A 548 3.50 0.56 42.63
CA ALA A 548 4.56 0.49 41.64
C ALA A 548 5.63 1.55 41.94
N ARG A 549 6.90 1.16 41.80
CA ARG A 549 8.04 2.02 42.06
C ARG A 549 8.68 2.43 40.75
N ILE A 550 9.00 3.72 40.62
CA ILE A 550 9.80 4.22 39.51
C ILE A 550 11.23 3.72 39.71
N ILE A 551 11.72 2.90 38.79
CA ILE A 551 13.10 2.43 38.82
C ILE A 551 13.96 3.50 38.14
N THR A 552 14.69 4.31 38.89
CA THR A 552 15.75 5.19 38.36
C THR A 552 17.13 4.74 38.85
N ASP A 553 18.20 5.09 38.13
CA ASP A 553 19.59 4.66 38.45
C ASP A 553 20.13 5.19 39.79
N TYR A 554 19.44 6.16 40.41
CA TYR A 554 19.87 6.81 41.66
C TYR A 554 18.83 6.70 42.79
N TYR A 555 17.55 6.50 42.46
CA TYR A 555 16.49 6.32 43.42
C TYR A 555 15.66 5.10 43.03
N VAL A 556 16.00 3.97 43.63
CA VAL A 556 15.07 2.85 43.77
C VAL A 556 14.13 3.27 44.90
N ASN A 557 12.83 3.50 44.62
CA ASN A 557 11.73 3.74 45.60
C ASN A 557 11.01 5.09 45.56
N MET A 558 10.92 5.80 44.43
CA MET A 558 9.85 6.82 44.31
C MET A 558 8.53 6.18 43.86
N LYS A 559 7.47 6.34 44.66
CA LYS A 559 6.10 6.03 44.23
C LYS A 559 5.68 7.01 43.14
N PHE A 560 4.86 6.57 42.19
CA PHE A 560 4.26 7.47 41.22
C PHE A 560 3.40 8.52 41.92
N LYS A 561 3.64 9.79 41.60
CA LYS A 561 2.74 10.88 41.97
C LYS A 561 1.59 10.97 40.96
N GLU A 562 0.48 11.58 41.34
CA GLU A 562 -0.65 11.80 40.42
C GLU A 562 -0.24 12.66 39.23
N GLU A 563 0.58 13.69 39.44
CA GLU A 563 1.20 14.51 38.39
C GLU A 563 1.97 13.67 37.37
N ASP A 564 2.71 12.64 37.83
CA ASP A 564 3.50 11.76 36.96
C ASP A 564 2.59 10.87 36.10
N LEU A 565 1.45 10.43 36.65
CA LEU A 565 0.46 9.64 35.91
C LEU A 565 -0.24 10.51 34.87
N GLN A 566 -0.55 11.77 35.20
CA GLN A 566 -1.17 12.73 34.28
C GLN A 566 -0.23 13.08 33.13
N GLU A 567 1.01 13.40 33.45
CA GLU A 567 2.05 13.65 32.46
C GLU A 567 2.22 12.45 31.51
N MET A 568 2.17 11.22 32.05
CA MET A 568 2.29 10.02 31.23
C MET A 568 1.12 9.85 30.26
N GLU A 569 -0.12 10.05 30.70
CA GLU A 569 -1.30 9.97 29.85
C GLU A 569 -1.31 11.08 28.79
N ASP A 570 -0.98 12.31 29.17
CA ASP A 570 -0.96 13.45 28.25
C ASP A 570 0.16 13.29 27.20
N ARG A 571 1.33 12.79 27.60
CA ARG A 571 2.40 12.42 26.66
C ARG A 571 1.95 11.30 25.72
N ALA A 572 1.26 10.27 26.22
CA ALA A 572 0.74 9.19 25.37
C ALA A 572 -0.22 9.72 24.30
N LYS A 573 -1.20 10.55 24.69
CA LYS A 573 -2.15 11.18 23.76
C LYS A 573 -1.44 12.01 22.70
N LYS A 574 -0.46 12.82 23.09
CA LYS A 574 0.35 13.61 22.15
C LYS A 574 1.11 12.72 21.16
N MET A 575 1.69 11.63 21.64
CA MET A 575 2.42 10.67 20.79
C MET A 575 1.50 9.98 19.77
N GLU A 576 0.29 9.57 20.18
CA GLU A 576 -0.71 8.99 19.26
C GLU A 576 -1.14 9.96 18.18
N VAL A 577 -1.44 11.21 18.53
CA VAL A 577 -1.86 12.23 17.54
C VAL A 577 -0.73 12.54 16.54
N GLN A 578 0.50 12.67 17.02
CA GLN A 578 1.63 13.08 16.18
C GLN A 578 2.20 11.92 15.33
N PHE A 579 2.30 10.72 15.90
CA PHE A 579 3.03 9.60 15.31
C PHE A 579 2.20 8.33 15.09
N GLY A 580 0.90 8.34 15.40
CA GLY A 580 0.00 7.17 15.30
C GLY A 580 0.03 6.45 13.96
N GLN A 581 0.22 7.17 12.85
CA GLN A 581 0.35 6.59 11.51
C GLN A 581 1.54 5.63 11.35
N PHE A 582 2.55 5.72 12.21
CA PHE A 582 3.73 4.89 12.14
C PHE A 582 3.65 3.66 13.05
N PHE A 583 2.64 3.57 13.91
CA PHE A 583 2.52 2.45 14.84
C PHE A 583 1.87 1.27 14.13
N ASP A 584 2.58 0.15 14.05
CA ASP A 584 2.04 -1.09 13.49
C ASP A 584 1.12 -1.79 14.51
N GLN A 585 1.44 -1.64 15.81
CA GLN A 585 0.65 -2.21 16.90
C GLN A 585 0.66 -1.32 18.14
N VAL A 586 -0.46 -1.32 18.87
CA VAL A 586 -0.59 -0.61 20.15
C VAL A 586 -0.86 -1.63 21.26
N ILE A 587 -0.05 -1.60 22.32
CA ILE A 587 -0.17 -2.47 23.50
C ILE A 587 -0.45 -1.59 24.72
N VAL A 588 -1.54 -1.86 25.43
CA VAL A 588 -1.88 -1.15 26.68
C VAL A 588 -1.21 -1.85 27.85
N ASN A 589 -0.24 -1.19 28.49
CA ASN A 589 0.51 -1.78 29.60
C ASN A 589 -0.11 -1.45 30.97
N ASP A 590 -1.16 -2.20 31.32
CA ASP A 590 -1.69 -2.22 32.69
C ASP A 590 -0.98 -3.25 33.58
N ASN A 591 -0.84 -4.49 33.08
CA ASN A 591 -0.11 -5.56 33.73
C ASN A 591 1.15 -5.94 32.93
N LEU A 592 2.31 -5.92 33.60
CA LEU A 592 3.60 -6.20 32.95
C LEU A 592 3.70 -7.61 32.37
N GLN A 593 3.09 -8.61 32.99
CA GLN A 593 3.13 -9.99 32.51
C GLN A 593 2.28 -10.15 31.25
N GLU A 594 1.04 -9.64 31.26
CA GLU A 594 0.15 -9.70 30.10
C GLU A 594 0.71 -8.90 28.92
N ALA A 595 1.22 -7.69 29.19
CA ALA A 595 1.87 -6.87 28.17
C ALA A 595 3.12 -7.54 27.58
N CYS A 596 3.86 -8.34 28.38
CA CYS A 596 5.01 -9.10 27.89
C CYS A 596 4.58 -10.25 26.97
N VAL A 597 3.47 -10.94 27.27
CA VAL A 597 2.90 -11.98 26.40
C VAL A 597 2.38 -11.39 25.10
N GLN A 598 1.66 -10.26 25.18
CA GLN A 598 1.21 -9.53 23.99
C GLN A 598 2.39 -9.05 23.15
N LEU A 599 3.46 -8.57 23.78
CA LEU A 599 4.67 -8.14 23.10
C LEU A 599 5.39 -9.32 22.41
N LEU A 600 5.45 -10.48 23.03
CA LEU A 600 6.03 -11.68 22.39
C LEU A 600 5.21 -12.07 21.15
N SER A 601 3.88 -12.07 21.25
CA SER A 601 2.98 -12.32 20.12
C SER A 601 3.21 -11.31 18.99
N ALA A 602 3.27 -10.02 19.31
CA ALA A 602 3.56 -8.94 18.37
C ALA A 602 4.88 -9.15 17.61
N VAL A 603 5.93 -9.57 18.33
CA VAL A 603 7.24 -9.83 17.72
C VAL A 603 7.18 -11.02 16.77
N HIS A 604 6.48 -12.10 17.12
CA HIS A 604 6.28 -13.21 16.19
C HIS A 604 5.48 -12.80 14.95
N GLN A 605 4.36 -12.09 15.13
CA GLN A 605 3.56 -11.56 14.01
C GLN A 605 4.39 -10.66 13.08
N ALA A 606 5.29 -9.85 13.64
CA ALA A 606 6.16 -9.00 12.85
C ALA A 606 7.12 -9.78 11.95
N GLN A 607 7.60 -10.95 12.39
CA GLN A 607 8.55 -11.78 11.64
C GLN A 607 7.88 -12.81 10.72
N ASP A 608 6.73 -13.36 11.13
CA ASP A 608 6.16 -14.57 10.56
C ASP A 608 4.82 -14.35 9.83
N GLU A 609 4.15 -13.21 10.02
CA GLU A 609 2.88 -12.87 9.34
C GLU A 609 3.00 -11.69 8.36
N PRO A 610 2.11 -11.59 7.34
CA PRO A 610 2.25 -10.59 6.30
C PRO A 610 1.79 -9.22 6.78
N GLN A 611 2.71 -8.26 6.81
CA GLN A 611 2.48 -6.90 7.33
C GLN A 611 2.44 -5.84 6.22
N TRP A 612 1.77 -4.71 6.48
CA TRP A 612 1.77 -3.57 5.57
C TRP A 612 3.05 -2.74 5.72
N VAL A 613 3.90 -2.75 4.71
CA VAL A 613 5.13 -1.94 4.68
C VAL A 613 5.06 -0.92 3.55
N PRO A 614 5.77 0.22 3.66
CA PRO A 614 5.93 1.15 2.54
C PRO A 614 6.43 0.42 1.29
N ALA A 615 5.79 0.68 0.14
CA ALA A 615 6.17 0.07 -1.14
C ALA A 615 7.64 0.37 -1.51
N THR A 616 8.13 1.55 -1.11
CA THR A 616 9.53 1.99 -1.27
C THR A 616 10.54 1.10 -0.56
N TRP A 617 10.14 0.26 0.39
CA TRP A 617 11.04 -0.68 1.06
C TRP A 617 11.28 -1.97 0.26
N ILE A 618 10.38 -2.28 -0.68
CA ILE A 618 10.41 -3.51 -1.49
C ILE A 618 10.83 -3.21 -2.92
N CYS A 619 10.43 -2.06 -3.46
CA CYS A 619 10.90 -1.56 -4.74
C CYS A 619 12.37 -1.13 -4.62
N SER A 620 13.28 -2.09 -4.80
CA SER A 620 14.64 -1.77 -5.20
C SER A 620 14.57 -0.98 -6.51
N ALA A 621 15.36 0.09 -6.62
CA ALA A 621 15.59 0.79 -7.88
C ALA A 621 16.22 -0.19 -8.88
N THR A 622 15.39 -0.99 -9.53
CA THR A 622 15.69 -1.80 -10.71
C THR A 622 14.71 -1.42 -11.80
N GLN A 623 14.79 -0.17 -12.25
CA GLN A 623 14.53 0.17 -13.64
C GLN A 623 15.68 1.07 -14.11
N PRO A 624 16.46 0.65 -15.13
CA PRO A 624 17.53 1.44 -15.71
C PRO A 624 17.02 2.68 -16.46
#